data_AF-A0A6U4DEH2-F1
#
_entry.id   AF-A0A6U4DEH2-F1
#
_cell.length_a   1.000
_cell.length_b   1.000
_cell.length_c   1.000
_cell.angle_alpha   90.00
_cell.angle_beta   90.00
_cell.angle_gamma   90.00
#
_symmetry.space_group_name_H-M   'P 1'
#
loop_
_entity.id
_entity.type
_entity.pdbx_description
1 polymer ?
#
loop_
_entity_poly.entity_id
_entity_poly.type
_entity_poly.pdbx_seq_one_letter_code
_entity_poly.pdbx_strand_id
1 'polypeptide(L)'
;RELVATAQLDWRHALLHDGAFAVELAAAGPDSVLHGSAGLLHLRMEVEAGGDADVEIEMPFTKRDVEEAVEKTARSGADRARAFYLYARRWWADFTAIDPLLAQRRVALFAADEAGGHRSVCSFVAPLRAGRLLASPQDAARFVALLPFERAFGVGLRARQETWHSPAAFLARRAGDVEDHAVHYGSGPLP
;
A
#
# COMPACT_ATOMS: atom_id res chain seq x y z
N ARG A 1 -14.06 11.47 5.86
CA ARG A 1 -12.97 11.85 6.80
C ARG A 1 -11.70 11.99 5.99
N GLU A 2 -10.89 13.00 6.24
CA GLU A 2 -9.70 13.26 5.44
C GLU A 2 -8.50 12.46 5.95
N LEU A 3 -7.73 11.86 5.04
CA LEU A 3 -6.45 11.22 5.34
C LEU A 3 -5.38 12.31 5.31
N VAL A 4 -4.76 12.59 6.46
CA VAL A 4 -3.79 13.69 6.61
C VAL A 4 -2.34 13.20 6.49
N ALA A 5 -2.07 11.96 6.90
CA ALA A 5 -0.74 11.37 6.81
C ALA A 5 -0.79 9.83 6.81
N THR A 6 0.27 9.20 6.32
CA THR A 6 0.44 7.75 6.25
C THR A 6 1.88 7.35 6.58
N ALA A 7 2.06 6.17 7.17
CA ALA A 7 3.38 5.59 7.40
C ALA A 7 3.29 4.06 7.29
N GLN A 8 4.35 3.43 6.77
CA GLN A 8 4.49 1.98 6.70
C GLN A 8 5.47 1.52 7.77
N LEU A 9 5.07 0.50 8.52
CA LEU A 9 5.83 -0.01 9.67
C LEU A 9 6.12 -1.50 9.48
N ASP A 10 7.39 -1.87 9.63
CA ASP A 10 7.78 -3.27 9.72
C ASP A 10 7.63 -3.74 11.15
N TRP A 11 6.84 -4.79 11.37
CA TRP A 11 6.60 -5.37 12.69
C TRP A 11 7.92 -5.82 13.36
N ARG A 12 8.95 -6.16 12.57
CA ARG A 12 10.28 -6.55 13.07
C ARG A 12 10.96 -5.44 13.89
N HIS A 13 10.51 -4.19 13.79
CA HIS A 13 10.97 -3.13 14.69
C HIS A 13 10.68 -3.43 16.17
N ALA A 14 9.62 -4.19 16.48
CA ALA A 14 9.32 -4.62 17.84
C ALA A 14 10.38 -5.59 18.40
N LEU A 15 11.12 -6.28 17.53
CA LEU A 15 12.21 -7.19 17.92
C LEU A 15 13.53 -6.46 18.14
N LEU A 16 13.66 -5.23 17.61
CA LEU A 16 14.87 -4.42 17.66
C LEU A 16 14.86 -3.48 18.87
N HIS A 17 13.72 -2.85 19.11
CA HIS A 17 13.56 -1.78 20.10
C HIS A 17 12.72 -2.25 21.29
N ASP A 18 13.30 -2.24 22.48
CA ASP A 18 12.55 -2.26 23.73
C ASP A 18 12.12 -0.82 24.06
N GLY A 19 10.94 -0.43 23.61
CA GLY A 19 10.32 0.85 23.98
C GLY A 19 9.78 1.67 22.81
N ALA A 20 9.60 2.96 23.07
CA ALA A 20 9.02 3.88 22.10
C ALA A 20 10.06 4.31 21.05
N PHE A 21 9.68 4.27 19.78
CA PHE A 21 10.47 4.78 18.66
C PHE A 21 9.65 5.80 17.86
N ALA A 22 10.35 6.69 17.16
CA ALA A 22 9.72 7.73 16.34
C ALA A 22 9.62 7.27 14.88
N VAL A 23 8.48 7.57 14.25
CA VAL A 23 8.15 7.19 12.88
C VAL A 23 7.75 8.44 12.13
N GLU A 24 8.41 8.68 11.00
CA GLU A 24 8.07 9.78 10.12
C GLU A 24 6.77 9.49 9.37
N LEU A 25 5.82 10.42 9.48
CA LEU A 25 4.55 10.36 8.78
C LEU A 25 4.71 11.09 7.44
N ALA A 26 4.49 10.38 6.34
CA ALA A 26 4.38 11.01 5.03
C ALA A 26 3.04 11.74 4.95
N ALA A 27 3.08 13.00 4.56
CA ALA A 27 1.87 13.77 4.33
C ALA A 27 1.04 13.09 3.23
N ALA A 28 -0.23 12.87 3.52
CA ALA A 28 -1.14 12.18 2.64
C ALA A 28 -2.26 13.13 2.24
N GLY A 29 -2.67 13.03 0.99
CA GLY A 29 -3.82 13.77 0.48
C GLY A 29 -3.49 14.71 -0.68
N PRO A 30 -4.50 14.99 -1.51
CA PRO A 30 -4.35 15.81 -2.72
C PRO A 30 -4.04 17.28 -2.44
N ASP A 31 -4.50 17.78 -1.30
CA ASP A 31 -4.43 19.19 -0.90
C ASP A 31 -3.39 19.44 0.21
N SER A 32 -2.54 18.43 0.48
CA SER A 32 -1.48 18.60 1.47
C SER A 32 -0.47 19.62 0.95
N VAL A 33 -0.50 20.81 1.55
CA VAL A 33 0.51 21.87 1.38
C VAL A 33 1.90 21.36 1.81
N LEU A 34 1.91 20.36 2.69
CA LEU A 34 3.11 19.64 3.11
C LEU A 34 3.40 18.56 2.06
N HIS A 35 4.30 18.83 1.12
CA HIS A 35 4.94 17.77 0.36
C HIS A 35 6.08 17.18 1.21
N GLY A 36 6.03 15.88 1.50
CA GLY A 36 7.04 15.19 2.31
C GLY A 36 6.55 14.83 3.71
N SER A 37 7.22 15.34 4.74
CA SER A 37 6.97 14.99 6.15
C SER A 37 5.79 15.76 6.74
N ALA A 38 4.80 15.04 7.28
CA ALA A 38 3.70 15.61 8.09
C ALA A 38 4.03 15.68 9.58
N GLY A 39 5.08 15.00 10.04
CA GLY A 39 5.52 14.99 11.44
C GLY A 39 6.05 13.64 11.90
N LEU A 40 6.32 13.53 13.20
CA LEU A 40 6.79 12.30 13.86
C LEU A 40 5.70 11.73 14.76
N LEU A 41 5.47 10.43 14.66
CA LEU A 41 4.62 9.66 15.55
C LEU A 41 5.49 8.79 16.46
N HIS A 42 5.35 8.95 17.77
CA HIS A 42 6.02 8.08 18.74
C HIS A 42 5.15 6.84 19.01
N LEU A 43 5.70 5.66 18.72
CA LEU A 43 5.00 4.38 18.86
C LEU A 43 5.82 3.43 19.72
N ARG A 44 5.14 2.63 20.55
CA ARG A 44 5.69 1.46 21.23
C ARG A 44 4.99 0.23 20.66
N MET A 45 5.76 -0.76 20.24
CA MET A 45 5.24 -1.99 19.66
C MET A 45 5.85 -3.17 20.41
N GLU A 46 5.00 -4.10 20.83
CA GLU A 46 5.40 -5.29 21.58
C GLU A 46 4.82 -6.53 20.90
N VAL A 47 5.61 -7.61 20.85
CA VAL A 47 5.16 -8.90 20.33
C VAL A 47 4.80 -9.78 21.52
N GLU A 48 3.51 -10.02 21.71
CA GLU A 48 3.04 -11.01 22.68
C GLU A 48 3.08 -12.39 22.05
N ALA A 49 3.84 -13.32 22.64
CA ALA A 49 3.79 -14.71 22.25
C ALA A 49 2.51 -15.34 22.83
N GLY A 50 1.60 -15.79 21.96
CA GLY A 50 0.39 -16.50 22.38
C GLY A 50 0.73 -17.86 22.96
N GLY A 51 0.94 -17.93 24.28
CA GLY A 51 1.15 -19.15 25.05
C GLY A 51 0.99 -18.87 26.55
N ASP A 52 0.62 -19.88 27.32
CA ASP A 52 0.60 -19.80 28.79
C ASP A 52 1.96 -19.29 29.29
N ALA A 53 1.90 -18.46 30.33
CA ALA A 53 3.02 -17.73 30.89
C ALA A 53 4.28 -18.60 31.11
N ASP A 54 5.43 -17.97 30.90
CA ASP A 54 6.77 -18.43 31.31
C ASP A 54 7.51 -19.44 30.40
N VAL A 55 7.22 -19.47 29.10
CA VAL A 55 8.19 -20.05 28.15
C VAL A 55 9.15 -18.94 27.71
N GLU A 56 10.38 -18.93 28.21
CA GLU A 56 11.48 -18.17 27.60
C GLU A 56 11.65 -18.68 26.17
N ILE A 57 11.06 -17.96 25.21
CA ILE A 57 11.27 -18.25 23.80
C ILE A 57 12.67 -17.76 23.45
N GLU A 58 13.63 -18.68 23.43
CA GLU A 58 14.95 -18.40 22.89
C GLU A 58 14.80 -18.10 21.39
N MET A 59 14.97 -16.83 21.04
CA MET A 59 14.84 -16.37 19.66
C MET A 59 16.01 -16.92 18.83
N PRO A 60 15.76 -17.59 17.69
CA PRO A 60 16.83 -18.21 16.90
C PRO A 60 17.68 -17.19 16.11
N PHE A 61 17.55 -15.90 16.42
CA PHE A 61 18.19 -14.80 15.73
C PHE A 61 18.60 -13.70 16.72
N THR A 62 19.69 -13.02 16.41
CA THR A 62 20.17 -11.86 17.18
C THR A 62 19.56 -10.56 16.64
N LYS A 63 19.66 -9.47 17.41
CA LYS A 63 19.24 -8.13 16.94
C LYS A 63 19.92 -7.75 15.62
N ARG A 64 21.20 -8.07 15.48
CA ARG A 64 21.98 -7.81 14.26
C ARG A 64 21.43 -8.55 13.04
N ASP A 65 21.00 -9.80 13.22
CA ASP A 65 20.41 -10.59 12.13
C ASP A 65 19.08 -9.96 11.65
N VAL A 66 18.29 -9.42 12.58
CA VAL A 66 17.04 -8.72 12.25
C VAL A 66 17.33 -7.40 11.53
N GLU A 67 18.29 -6.60 12.00
CA GLU A 67 18.71 -5.36 11.33
C GLU A 67 19.18 -5.63 9.89
N GLU A 68 20.07 -6.61 9.71
CA GLU A 68 20.56 -7.00 8.39
C GLU A 68 19.42 -7.48 7.49
N ALA A 69 18.49 -8.28 8.03
CA ALA A 69 17.34 -8.76 7.27
C ALA A 69 16.41 -7.62 6.84
N VAL A 70 16.15 -6.63 7.71
CA VAL A 70 15.33 -5.45 7.39
C VAL A 70 16.02 -4.61 6.30
N GLU A 71 17.30 -4.29 6.47
CA GLU A 71 18.06 -3.48 5.52
C GLU A 71 18.18 -4.17 4.15
N LYS A 72 18.45 -5.48 4.14
CA LYS A 72 18.50 -6.30 2.93
C LYS A 72 17.15 -6.34 2.23
N THR A 73 16.05 -6.44 2.99
CA THR A 73 14.69 -6.44 2.42
C THR A 73 14.39 -5.08 1.77
N ALA A 74 14.71 -3.98 2.44
CA ALA A 74 14.50 -2.62 1.94
C ALA A 74 15.28 -2.37 0.63
N ARG A 75 16.60 -2.68 0.62
CA ARG A 75 17.45 -2.56 -0.58
C ARG A 75 16.94 -3.42 -1.73
N SER A 76 16.67 -4.70 -1.45
CA SER A 76 16.13 -5.63 -2.44
C SER A 76 14.76 -5.19 -2.99
N GLY A 77 13.94 -4.53 -2.19
CA GLY A 77 12.65 -3.99 -2.61
C GLY A 77 12.80 -2.88 -3.65
N ALA A 78 13.69 -1.91 -3.41
CA ALA A 78 13.96 -0.82 -4.34
C ALA A 78 14.54 -1.31 -5.67
N ASP A 79 15.50 -2.24 -5.62
CA ASP A 79 16.10 -2.82 -6.82
C ASP A 79 15.07 -3.61 -7.65
N ARG A 80 14.22 -4.40 -6.99
CA ARG A 80 13.12 -5.12 -7.66
C ARG A 80 12.12 -4.17 -8.28
N ALA A 81 11.73 -3.10 -7.59
CA ALA A 81 10.82 -2.09 -8.12
C ALA A 81 11.39 -1.41 -9.37
N ARG A 82 12.68 -1.04 -9.34
CA ARG A 82 13.38 -0.45 -10.49
C ARG A 82 13.49 -1.43 -11.66
N ALA A 83 13.88 -2.68 -11.39
CA ALA A 83 13.97 -3.71 -12.42
C ALA A 83 12.62 -3.97 -13.09
N PHE A 84 11.55 -4.04 -12.28
CA PHE A 84 10.19 -4.18 -12.78
C PHE A 84 9.74 -2.96 -13.60
N TYR A 85 10.08 -1.74 -13.17
CA TYR A 85 9.78 -0.53 -13.93
C TYR A 85 10.35 -0.57 -15.35
N LEU A 86 11.64 -0.90 -15.48
CA LEU A 86 12.31 -1.01 -16.77
C LEU A 86 11.73 -2.14 -17.62
N TYR A 87 11.44 -3.28 -16.99
CA TYR A 87 10.79 -4.41 -17.65
C TYR A 87 9.42 -4.04 -18.20
N ALA A 88 8.53 -3.47 -17.39
CA ALA A 88 7.17 -3.12 -17.77
C ALA A 88 7.15 -2.07 -18.89
N ARG A 89 8.07 -1.09 -18.85
CA ARG A 89 8.25 -0.11 -19.91
C ARG A 89 8.64 -0.74 -21.25
N ARG A 90 9.57 -1.71 -21.22
CA ARG A 90 9.98 -2.44 -22.43
C ARG A 90 8.84 -3.33 -22.95
N TRP A 91 8.23 -4.11 -22.06
CA TRP A 91 7.09 -4.96 -22.40
C TRP A 91 5.94 -4.17 -23.04
N TRP A 92 5.60 -2.99 -22.51
CA TRP A 92 4.55 -2.16 -23.09
C TRP A 92 4.91 -1.63 -24.48
N ALA A 93 6.17 -1.26 -24.70
CA ALA A 93 6.65 -0.86 -26.02
C ALA A 93 6.54 -2.02 -27.02
N ASP A 94 6.95 -3.23 -26.61
CA ASP A 94 6.85 -4.43 -27.44
C ASP A 94 5.38 -4.79 -27.74
N PHE A 95 4.50 -4.71 -26.73
CA PHE A 95 3.09 -5.02 -26.85
C PHE A 95 2.35 -4.07 -27.79
N THR A 96 2.62 -2.77 -27.68
CA THR A 96 1.99 -1.75 -28.55
C THR A 96 2.56 -1.75 -29.97
N ALA A 97 3.76 -2.30 -30.18
CA ALA A 97 4.33 -2.50 -31.51
C ALA A 97 3.63 -3.62 -32.31
N ILE A 98 2.90 -4.54 -31.66
CA ILE A 98 2.17 -5.64 -32.31
C ILE A 98 1.00 -5.10 -33.14
N ASP A 99 0.25 -4.15 -32.59
CA ASP A 99 -0.92 -3.55 -33.26
C ASP A 99 -1.12 -2.10 -32.77
N PRO A 100 -1.14 -1.10 -33.68
CA PRO A 100 -1.42 0.29 -33.34
C PRO A 100 -2.74 0.51 -32.58
N LEU A 101 -3.73 -0.37 -32.72
CA LEU A 101 -4.97 -0.33 -31.94
C LEU A 101 -4.74 -0.59 -30.44
N LEU A 102 -3.70 -1.36 -30.09
CA LEU A 102 -3.33 -1.60 -28.69
C LEU A 102 -2.77 -0.35 -28.03
N ALA A 103 -2.06 0.50 -28.79
CA ALA A 103 -1.57 1.79 -28.30
C ALA A 103 -2.69 2.78 -27.97
N GLN A 104 -3.88 2.61 -28.56
CA GLN A 104 -5.05 3.45 -28.27
C GLN A 104 -5.73 3.09 -26.95
N ARG A 105 -5.39 1.95 -26.33
CA ARG A 105 -5.95 1.53 -25.05
C ARG A 105 -5.34 2.35 -23.91
N ARG A 106 -6.19 2.91 -23.05
CA ARG A 106 -5.77 3.57 -21.81
C ARG A 106 -5.44 2.53 -20.75
N VAL A 107 -4.15 2.22 -20.61
CA VAL A 107 -3.64 1.29 -19.58
C VAL A 107 -2.62 2.02 -18.71
N ALA A 108 -2.92 2.12 -17.42
CA ALA A 108 -1.97 2.61 -16.42
C ALA A 108 -1.13 1.43 -15.91
N LEU A 109 0.20 1.52 -16.05
CA LEU A 109 1.14 0.54 -15.48
C LEU A 109 1.61 0.95 -14.09
N PHE A 110 1.67 2.26 -13.86
CA PHE A 110 2.11 2.90 -12.64
C PHE A 110 1.10 3.96 -12.25
N ALA A 111 0.90 4.11 -10.94
CA ALA A 111 0.01 5.09 -10.35
C ALA A 111 0.68 5.78 -9.17
N ALA A 112 0.26 7.01 -8.91
CA ALA A 112 0.66 7.75 -7.72
C ALA A 112 -0.10 7.21 -6.50
N ASP A 113 0.61 6.94 -5.42
CA ASP A 113 0.03 6.56 -4.14
C ASP A 113 -0.37 7.78 -3.31
N GLU A 114 -1.01 7.54 -2.16
CA GLU A 114 -1.44 8.59 -1.23
C GLU A 114 -0.30 9.45 -0.65
N ALA A 115 0.96 8.98 -0.72
CA ALA A 115 2.15 9.69 -0.27
C ALA A 115 2.92 10.38 -1.42
N GLY A 116 2.39 10.33 -2.64
CA GLY A 116 2.99 10.91 -3.85
C GLY A 116 4.05 10.03 -4.53
N GLY A 117 4.31 8.83 -4.01
CA GLY A 117 5.18 7.83 -4.62
C GLY A 117 4.54 7.19 -5.85
N HIS A 118 5.35 6.81 -6.84
CA HIS A 118 4.86 6.07 -8.01
C HIS A 118 5.12 4.58 -7.85
N ARG A 119 4.05 3.78 -7.85
CA ARG A 119 4.11 2.32 -7.69
C ARG A 119 3.40 1.62 -8.84
N SER A 120 3.76 0.36 -9.09
CA SER A 120 3.03 -0.43 -10.08
C SER A 120 1.59 -0.66 -9.62
N VAL A 121 0.62 -0.53 -10.53
CA VAL A 121 -0.81 -0.78 -10.28
C VAL A 121 -1.06 -2.14 -9.63
N CYS A 122 -0.32 -3.17 -10.05
CA CYS A 122 -0.43 -4.52 -9.49
C CYS A 122 -0.05 -4.59 -7.99
N SER A 123 0.69 -3.61 -7.48
CA SER A 123 1.15 -3.57 -6.09
C SER A 123 0.08 -3.04 -5.13
N PHE A 124 -1.02 -2.50 -5.67
CA PHE A 124 -2.19 -2.10 -4.87
C PHE A 124 -3.16 -3.27 -4.70
N VAL A 125 -3.11 -4.26 -5.60
CA VAL A 125 -3.92 -5.47 -5.51
C VAL A 125 -3.22 -6.47 -4.59
N ALA A 126 -3.73 -6.59 -3.37
CA ALA A 126 -3.28 -7.62 -2.42
C ALA A 126 -4.48 -8.49 -2.05
N PRO A 127 -4.36 -9.84 -2.10
CA PRO A 127 -5.45 -10.70 -1.68
C PRO A 127 -5.81 -10.40 -0.22
N LEU A 128 -7.06 -10.05 0.04
CA LEU A 128 -7.56 -9.82 1.38
C LEU A 128 -7.62 -11.17 2.11
N ARG A 129 -6.80 -11.33 3.14
CA ARG A 129 -6.89 -12.45 4.08
C ARG A 129 -8.07 -12.23 5.04
N ALA A 130 -9.27 -12.13 4.49
CA ALA A 130 -10.51 -11.90 5.23
C ALA A 130 -11.01 -13.16 5.97
N GLY A 131 -10.30 -14.30 5.87
CA GLY A 131 -10.78 -15.58 6.40
C GLY A 131 -12.14 -15.94 5.81
N ARG A 132 -13.13 -16.20 6.68
CA ARG A 132 -14.52 -16.53 6.29
C ARG A 132 -15.45 -15.32 6.14
N LEU A 133 -14.94 -14.08 6.26
CA LEU A 133 -15.79 -12.87 6.27
C LEU A 133 -16.36 -12.51 4.89
N LEU A 134 -15.70 -12.90 3.80
CA LEU A 134 -16.18 -12.68 2.44
C LEU A 134 -16.20 -14.04 1.72
N ALA A 135 -17.38 -14.64 1.61
CA ALA A 135 -17.55 -16.00 1.09
C ALA A 135 -17.53 -16.04 -0.45
N SER A 136 -17.77 -14.91 -1.12
CA SER A 136 -17.83 -14.82 -2.57
C SER A 136 -17.38 -13.46 -3.11
N PRO A 137 -16.96 -13.36 -4.39
CA PRO A 137 -16.72 -12.08 -5.04
C PRO A 137 -17.91 -11.14 -4.99
N GLN A 138 -19.14 -11.66 -4.99
CA GLN A 138 -20.36 -10.88 -4.86
C GLN A 138 -20.50 -10.24 -3.47
N ASP A 139 -20.05 -10.93 -2.42
CA ASP A 139 -20.04 -10.37 -1.07
C ASP A 139 -18.97 -9.28 -0.92
N ALA A 140 -17.81 -9.46 -1.55
CA ALA A 140 -16.79 -8.40 -1.66
C ALA A 140 -17.34 -7.18 -2.42
N ALA A 141 -18.06 -7.41 -3.53
CA ALA A 141 -18.71 -6.35 -4.29
C ALA A 141 -19.73 -5.57 -3.46
N ARG A 142 -20.58 -6.27 -2.69
CA ARG A 142 -21.53 -5.65 -1.76
C ARG A 142 -20.84 -4.85 -0.68
N PHE A 143 -19.78 -5.39 -0.08
CA PHE A 143 -18.99 -4.70 0.94
C PHE A 143 -18.40 -3.39 0.39
N VAL A 144 -17.76 -3.43 -0.78
CA VAL A 144 -17.19 -2.24 -1.43
C VAL A 144 -18.27 -1.25 -1.82
N ALA A 145 -19.44 -1.72 -2.29
CA ALA A 145 -20.57 -0.86 -2.62
C ALA A 145 -21.18 -0.11 -1.42
N LEU A 146 -20.89 -0.52 -0.18
CA LEU A 146 -21.29 0.25 1.02
C LEU A 146 -20.40 1.48 1.26
N LEU A 147 -19.23 1.54 0.64
CA LEU A 147 -18.32 2.68 0.76
C LEU A 147 -18.73 3.75 -0.27
N PRO A 148 -18.95 5.00 0.14
CA PRO A 148 -19.23 6.09 -0.78
C PRO A 148 -18.22 6.22 -1.93
N PHE A 149 -18.75 6.50 -3.12
CA PHE A 149 -17.96 6.93 -4.26
C PHE A 149 -17.70 8.43 -4.15
N GLU A 150 -16.44 8.81 -4.05
CA GLU A 150 -16.00 10.20 -3.98
C GLU A 150 -14.87 10.43 -4.98
N ARG A 151 -15.14 11.29 -5.98
CA ARG A 151 -14.16 11.65 -7.00
C ARG A 151 -13.31 12.82 -6.52
N ALA A 152 -11.99 12.61 -6.47
CA ALA A 152 -11.05 13.65 -6.08
C ALA A 152 -10.71 14.57 -7.27
N PHE A 153 -10.70 15.87 -7.01
CA PHE A 153 -10.25 16.90 -7.94
C PHE A 153 -9.10 17.66 -7.28
N GLY A 154 -8.02 17.90 -8.03
CA GLY A 154 -6.88 18.64 -7.49
C GLY A 154 -7.18 20.14 -7.37
N VAL A 155 -6.65 20.80 -6.34
CA VAL A 155 -6.75 22.26 -6.19
C VAL A 155 -6.08 22.97 -7.37
N GLY A 156 -6.82 23.84 -8.04
CA GLY A 156 -6.33 24.70 -9.14
C GLY A 156 -6.41 24.10 -10.55
N LEU A 157 -6.66 22.79 -10.68
CA LEU A 157 -6.85 22.12 -11.97
C LEU A 157 -8.26 21.51 -12.01
N ARG A 158 -9.03 21.78 -13.06
CA ARG A 158 -10.30 21.05 -13.35
C ARG A 158 -10.05 19.57 -13.73
N ALA A 159 -8.83 19.07 -13.57
CA ALA A 159 -8.43 17.72 -13.91
C ALA A 159 -8.62 16.81 -12.69
N ARG A 160 -9.13 15.61 -12.96
CA ARG A 160 -9.23 14.53 -11.98
C ARG A 160 -7.84 14.22 -11.43
N GLN A 161 -7.73 14.08 -10.12
CA GLN A 161 -6.50 13.62 -9.50
C GLN A 161 -6.54 12.10 -9.35
N GLU A 162 -5.65 11.41 -10.06
CA GLU A 162 -5.55 9.95 -10.03
C GLU A 162 -4.56 9.55 -8.93
N THR A 163 -5.08 9.37 -7.72
CA THR A 163 -4.34 8.88 -6.55
C THR A 163 -4.94 7.55 -6.12
N TRP A 164 -4.09 6.52 -6.02
CA TRP A 164 -4.48 5.18 -5.62
C TRP A 164 -4.15 5.00 -4.15
N HIS A 165 -5.14 4.61 -3.34
CA HIS A 165 -4.93 4.44 -1.91
C HIS A 165 -4.58 2.99 -1.56
N SER A 166 -3.70 2.80 -0.57
CA SER A 166 -3.56 1.50 0.08
C SER A 166 -4.89 1.03 0.72
N PRO A 167 -5.09 -0.29 0.92
CA PRO A 167 -6.31 -0.80 1.55
C PRO A 167 -6.62 -0.16 2.91
N ALA A 168 -5.59 0.05 3.73
CA ALA A 168 -5.74 0.72 5.03
C ALA A 168 -6.20 2.17 4.87
N ALA A 169 -5.62 2.92 3.93
CA ALA A 169 -5.99 4.29 3.64
C ALA A 169 -7.42 4.42 3.12
N PHE A 170 -7.84 3.56 2.19
CA PHE A 170 -9.20 3.54 1.66
C PHE A 170 -10.24 3.26 2.76
N LEU A 171 -10.01 2.23 3.59
CA LEU A 171 -10.89 1.91 4.71
C LEU A 171 -10.95 3.02 5.77
N ALA A 172 -9.83 3.71 6.03
CA ALA A 172 -9.78 4.83 6.96
C ALA A 172 -10.58 6.05 6.45
N ARG A 173 -10.47 6.35 5.14
CA ARG A 173 -11.24 7.41 4.48
C ARG A 173 -12.73 7.10 4.42
N ARG A 174 -13.07 5.81 4.29
CA ARG A 174 -14.42 5.26 4.09
C ARG A 174 -15.07 5.72 2.78
N ALA A 175 -14.30 6.27 1.86
CA ALA A 175 -14.74 6.72 0.55
C ALA A 175 -13.53 6.80 -0.39
N GLY A 176 -13.78 6.69 -1.69
CA GLY A 176 -12.73 6.74 -2.72
C GLY A 176 -13.28 6.76 -4.14
N ASP A 177 -12.37 6.85 -5.10
CA ASP A 177 -12.69 6.96 -6.53
C ASP A 177 -12.64 5.57 -7.19
N VAL A 178 -12.83 5.50 -8.51
CA VAL A 178 -12.95 4.24 -9.28
C VAL A 178 -11.77 3.29 -9.03
N GLU A 179 -10.56 3.84 -8.89
CA GLU A 179 -9.32 3.12 -8.65
C GLU A 179 -9.36 2.36 -7.31
N ASP A 180 -9.80 3.04 -6.25
CA ASP A 180 -9.85 2.48 -4.89
C ASP A 180 -10.88 1.34 -4.78
N HIS A 181 -12.04 1.55 -5.41
CA HIS A 181 -13.11 0.57 -5.49
C HIS A 181 -12.71 -0.65 -6.33
N ALA A 182 -12.03 -0.45 -7.46
CA ALA A 182 -11.57 -1.53 -8.34
C ALA A 182 -10.52 -2.43 -7.66
N VAL A 183 -9.57 -1.84 -6.92
CA VAL A 183 -8.55 -2.58 -6.17
C VAL A 183 -9.19 -3.50 -5.12
N HIS A 184 -10.24 -3.04 -4.44
CA HIS A 184 -10.91 -3.82 -3.40
C HIS A 184 -11.86 -4.88 -3.97
N TYR A 185 -12.37 -4.70 -5.18
CA TYR A 185 -13.10 -5.75 -5.89
C TYR A 185 -12.19 -6.90 -6.31
N GLY A 186 -11.00 -6.60 -6.84
CA GLY A 186 -10.05 -7.61 -7.33
C GLY A 186 -9.29 -8.39 -6.25
N SER A 187 -9.41 -7.99 -4.99
CA SER A 187 -8.72 -8.61 -3.84
C SER A 187 -9.57 -9.63 -3.07
N GLY A 188 -10.78 -9.94 -3.55
CA GLY A 188 -11.58 -11.06 -3.03
C GLY A 188 -10.82 -12.39 -3.11
N PRO A 189 -11.28 -13.42 -2.36
CA PRO A 189 -10.64 -14.73 -2.40
C PRO A 189 -10.55 -15.20 -3.86
N LEU A 190 -9.31 -15.38 -4.34
CA LEU A 190 -9.06 -16.07 -5.59
C LEU A 190 -9.58 -17.52 -5.43
N PRO A 191 -10.26 -18.08 -6.45
CA PRO A 191 -10.75 -19.45 -6.41
C PRO A 191 -9.63 -20.48 -6.21
#